data_AF-A0A2N2JCV3-F1
#
_entry.id   AF-A0A2N2JCV3-F1
#
_cell.length_a   1.000
_cell.length_b   1.000
_cell.length_c   1.000
_cell.angle_alpha   90.00
_cell.angle_beta   90.00
_cell.angle_gamma   90.00
#
_symmetry.space_group_name_H-M   'P 1'
#
loop_
_entity.id
_entity.type
_entity.pdbx_description
1 polymer ?
#
loop_
_entity_poly.entity_id
_entity_poly.type
_entity_poly.pdbx_seq_one_letter_code
_entity_poly.pdbx_strand_id
1 'polypeptide(L)'
;MAEDESPHSSSDDGRKADLEALFAAWDQRDGAAAAPEPGAREAKLRLLSYGVQLRLVVSVVLIGITAFFMYKTRDSFSYWLTGDPAELGDLREAWATGTRQLDVPSNTYVHLDGLVISRVYTQSRGPDADPTADEPVYKLFFDPMFNIVVRTTRDLPRPKWNHMGMMEIDDRFIDLIKQKRVFPSDLTVSFGGNGRLIQASDVPEDMRRAMNTYARDTKLEADNLWVFLDDDTPSKHSLAGIVWGLAAIVPLVSLFFLLRAIRLRARYRQQLGAGDTASGDAQETSS
;
A
#
# COMPACT_ATOMS: atom_id res chain seq x y z
N MET A 1 50.18 -7.37 -47.13
CA MET A 1 49.99 -5.92 -47.29
C MET A 1 48.96 -5.70 -48.38
N ALA A 2 47.76 -5.27 -47.99
CA ALA A 2 46.84 -4.39 -48.71
C ALA A 2 45.61 -4.30 -47.80
N GLU A 3 45.47 -3.14 -47.16
CA GLU A 3 44.34 -2.76 -46.31
C GLU A 3 43.10 -2.52 -47.18
N ASP A 4 41.94 -2.95 -46.70
CA ASP A 4 40.64 -2.59 -47.28
C ASP A 4 39.85 -1.87 -46.19
N GLU A 5 39.93 -0.54 -46.22
CA GLU A 5 39.19 0.36 -45.33
C GLU A 5 37.74 0.47 -45.82
N SER A 6 36.81 0.06 -44.96
CA SER A 6 35.37 0.22 -45.19
C SER A 6 34.90 1.61 -44.74
N PRO A 7 34.09 2.35 -45.52
CA PRO A 7 33.61 3.66 -45.13
C PRO A 7 32.32 3.54 -44.29
N HIS A 8 32.43 3.83 -42.99
CA HIS A 8 31.29 4.07 -42.09
C HIS A 8 31.31 5.53 -41.63
N SER A 9 30.75 6.47 -42.43
CA SER A 9 30.59 7.86 -41.96
C SER A 9 29.47 8.64 -42.67
N SER A 10 28.28 8.06 -42.86
CA SER A 10 27.15 8.81 -43.48
C SER A 10 25.91 8.99 -42.60
N SER A 11 25.82 8.35 -41.43
CA SER A 11 24.65 8.45 -40.55
C SER A 11 24.80 9.44 -39.38
N ASP A 12 26.03 9.78 -38.98
CA ASP A 12 26.28 10.68 -37.85
C ASP A 12 26.20 12.16 -38.23
N ASP A 13 26.59 12.52 -39.46
CA ASP A 13 26.55 13.91 -39.93
C ASP A 13 25.11 14.43 -40.09
N GLY A 14 24.19 13.58 -40.56
CA GLY A 14 22.77 13.93 -40.64
C GLY A 14 22.13 14.12 -39.26
N ARG A 15 22.53 13.29 -38.29
CA ARG A 15 22.02 13.36 -36.91
C ARG A 15 22.55 14.58 -36.17
N LYS A 16 23.80 14.97 -36.43
CA LYS A 16 24.41 16.18 -35.89
C LYS A 16 23.78 17.44 -36.49
N ALA A 17 23.59 17.48 -37.81
CA ALA A 17 22.91 18.60 -38.47
C ALA A 17 21.47 18.78 -37.99
N ASP A 18 20.75 17.68 -37.76
CA ASP A 18 19.40 17.71 -37.18
C ASP A 18 19.40 18.25 -35.74
N LEU A 19 20.40 17.90 -34.92
CA LEU A 19 20.54 18.40 -33.56
C LEU A 19 20.93 19.89 -33.51
N GLU A 20 21.82 20.34 -34.41
CA GLU A 20 22.20 21.74 -34.52
C GLU A 20 21.02 22.62 -34.95
N ALA A 21 20.21 22.14 -35.90
CA ALA A 21 18.96 22.81 -36.29
C ALA A 21 17.95 22.87 -35.13
N LEU A 22 17.89 21.81 -34.30
CA LEU A 22 17.04 21.77 -33.11
C LEU A 22 17.48 22.80 -32.04
N PHE A 23 18.78 22.99 -31.84
CA PHE A 23 19.30 23.98 -30.90
C PHE A 23 19.12 25.42 -31.41
N ALA A 24 19.35 25.67 -32.71
CA ALA A 24 19.12 26.99 -33.31
C ALA A 24 17.64 27.42 -33.20
N ALA A 25 16.70 26.49 -33.39
CA ALA A 25 15.27 26.75 -33.22
C ALA A 25 14.86 26.96 -31.75
N TRP A 26 15.63 26.42 -30.80
CA TRP A 26 15.42 26.63 -29.36
C TRP A 26 15.89 28.01 -28.90
N ASP A 27 17.01 28.49 -29.44
CA ASP A 27 17.59 29.81 -29.12
C ASP A 27 16.74 30.98 -29.64
N GLN A 28 16.02 30.80 -30.75
CA GLN A 28 15.11 31.82 -31.31
C GLN A 28 13.83 32.04 -30.48
N ARG A 29 13.67 31.38 -29.34
CA ARG A 29 12.47 31.51 -28.49
C ARG A 29 12.40 32.84 -27.74
N ASP A 30 13.53 33.55 -27.60
CA ASP A 30 13.64 34.83 -26.88
C ASP A 30 13.62 36.07 -27.80
N GLY A 31 13.69 35.89 -29.13
CA GLY A 31 13.73 36.97 -30.12
C GLY A 31 12.47 37.04 -30.97
N ALA A 32 11.68 38.10 -30.82
CA ALA A 32 10.50 38.36 -31.64
C ALA A 32 10.86 38.58 -33.14
N ALA A 33 9.91 38.18 -34.02
CA ALA A 33 9.64 38.76 -35.34
C ALA A 33 10.52 38.39 -36.56
N ALA A 34 10.78 37.10 -36.81
CA ALA A 34 11.10 36.62 -38.17
C ALA A 34 10.04 35.61 -38.64
N ALA A 35 9.50 35.81 -39.84
CA ALA A 35 8.62 34.84 -40.49
C ALA A 35 9.37 33.50 -40.58
N PRO A 36 8.86 32.40 -39.98
CA PRO A 36 9.62 31.18 -39.85
C PRO A 36 9.91 30.62 -41.25
N GLU A 37 11.19 30.42 -41.58
CA GLU A 37 11.59 29.66 -42.76
C GLU A 37 10.83 28.32 -42.77
N PRO A 38 10.44 27.80 -43.95
CA PRO A 38 9.66 26.57 -44.05
C PRO A 38 10.30 25.39 -43.28
N GLY A 39 11.64 25.30 -43.27
CA GLY A 39 12.38 24.32 -42.46
C GLY A 39 12.29 24.52 -40.94
N ALA A 40 12.27 25.76 -40.45
CA ALA A 40 12.10 26.06 -39.02
C ALA A 40 10.68 25.75 -38.53
N ARG A 41 9.67 25.91 -39.40
CA ARG A 41 8.28 25.52 -39.11
C ARG A 41 8.14 23.99 -39.00
N GLU A 42 8.78 23.24 -39.89
CA GLU A 42 8.81 21.77 -39.85
C GLU A 42 9.57 21.23 -38.63
N ALA A 43 10.74 21.79 -38.31
CA ALA A 43 11.53 21.41 -37.13
C ALA A 43 10.76 21.67 -35.82
N LYS A 44 10.06 22.81 -35.73
CA LYS A 44 9.19 23.15 -34.59
C LYS A 44 8.01 22.19 -34.44
N LEU A 45 7.41 21.76 -35.55
CA LEU A 45 6.33 20.78 -35.56
C LEU A 45 6.81 19.38 -35.15
N ARG A 46 8.03 18.98 -35.55
CA ARG A 46 8.67 17.73 -35.11
C ARG A 46 9.01 17.75 -33.61
N LEU A 47 9.57 18.84 -33.09
CA LEU A 47 9.82 19.00 -31.65
C LEU A 47 8.53 18.90 -30.82
N LEU A 48 7.47 19.55 -31.30
CA LEU A 48 6.15 19.50 -30.66
C LEU A 48 5.56 18.08 -30.71
N SER A 49 5.71 17.35 -31.82
CA SER A 49 5.20 15.99 -31.95
C SER A 49 5.96 14.99 -31.06
N TYR A 50 7.30 15.08 -31.00
CA TYR A 50 8.13 14.29 -30.09
C TYR A 50 7.82 14.60 -28.62
N GLY A 51 7.70 15.89 -28.25
CA GLY A 51 7.33 16.29 -26.90
C GLY A 51 5.94 15.80 -26.47
N VAL A 52 4.99 15.76 -27.41
CA VAL A 52 3.65 15.19 -27.17
C VAL A 52 3.69 13.67 -27.05
N GLN A 53 4.47 12.97 -27.88
CA GLN A 53 4.65 11.51 -27.80
C GLN A 53 5.31 11.08 -26.48
N LEU A 54 6.38 11.77 -26.07
CA LEU A 54 7.07 11.50 -24.82
C LEU A 54 6.12 11.67 -23.63
N ARG A 55 5.35 12.76 -23.59
CA ARG A 55 4.34 13.01 -22.54
C ARG A 55 3.25 11.94 -22.51
N LEU A 56 2.81 11.44 -23.67
CA LEU A 56 1.85 10.34 -23.75
C LEU A 56 2.44 9.06 -23.14
N VAL A 57 3.64 8.66 -23.55
CA VAL A 57 4.29 7.44 -23.05
C VAL A 57 4.50 7.53 -21.53
N VAL A 58 5.06 8.63 -21.04
CA VAL A 58 5.28 8.84 -19.61
C VAL A 58 3.96 8.79 -18.83
N SER A 59 2.89 9.41 -19.35
CA SER A 59 1.58 9.39 -18.68
C SER A 59 0.98 7.98 -18.61
N VAL A 60 1.09 7.19 -19.70
CA VAL A 60 0.60 5.80 -19.72
C VAL A 60 1.38 4.93 -18.74
N VAL A 61 2.71 5.05 -18.73
CA VAL A 61 3.57 4.30 -17.80
C VAL A 61 3.23 4.66 -16.36
N LEU A 62 3.06 5.95 -16.04
CA LEU A 62 2.72 6.40 -14.70
C LEU A 62 1.36 5.86 -14.25
N ILE A 63 0.34 5.94 -15.12
CA ILE A 63 -0.99 5.37 -14.84
C ILE A 63 -0.88 3.87 -14.58
N GLY A 64 -0.14 3.13 -15.42
CA GLY A 64 0.01 1.69 -15.30
C GLY A 64 0.69 1.28 -13.99
N ILE A 65 1.79 1.95 -13.63
CA ILE A 65 2.50 1.71 -12.37
C ILE A 65 1.60 2.03 -11.17
N THR A 66 0.98 3.22 -11.15
CA THR A 66 0.12 3.62 -10.03
C THR A 66 -1.09 2.69 -9.88
N ALA A 67 -1.75 2.33 -10.98
CA ALA A 67 -2.88 1.40 -10.95
C ALA A 67 -2.45 0.00 -10.46
N PHE A 68 -1.28 -0.49 -10.87
CA PHE A 68 -0.74 -1.76 -10.40
C PHE A 68 -0.48 -1.74 -8.88
N PHE A 69 0.17 -0.70 -8.38
CA PHE A 69 0.43 -0.56 -6.95
C PHE A 69 -0.86 -0.42 -6.14
N MET A 70 -1.80 0.42 -6.59
CA MET A 70 -3.10 0.57 -5.95
C MET A 70 -3.90 -0.74 -5.95
N TYR A 71 -3.86 -1.51 -7.05
CA TYR A 71 -4.50 -2.81 -7.12
C TYR A 71 -3.87 -3.80 -6.14
N LYS A 72 -2.53 -3.84 -6.06
CA LYS A 72 -1.80 -4.73 -5.15
C LYS A 72 -2.06 -4.40 -3.67
N THR A 73 -2.21 -3.12 -3.33
CA THR A 73 -2.42 -2.69 -1.93
C THR A 73 -3.88 -2.54 -1.55
N ARG A 74 -4.83 -2.77 -2.48
CA ARG A 74 -6.26 -2.51 -2.25
C ARG A 74 -6.82 -3.33 -1.09
N ASP A 75 -6.40 -4.58 -0.94
CA ASP A 75 -6.98 -5.50 0.06
C ASP A 75 -6.47 -5.14 1.45
N SER A 76 -5.19 -4.77 1.57
CA SER A 76 -4.63 -4.18 2.79
C SER A 76 -5.27 -2.83 3.10
N PHE A 77 -5.63 -2.03 2.08
CA PHE A 77 -6.26 -0.73 2.27
C PHE A 77 -7.72 -0.82 2.69
N SER A 78 -8.52 -1.68 2.04
CA SER A 78 -9.91 -1.92 2.39
C SER A 78 -10.04 -2.51 3.79
N TYR A 79 -9.09 -3.37 4.17
CA TYR A 79 -8.95 -3.89 5.53
C TYR A 79 -8.96 -2.78 6.59
N TRP A 80 -8.30 -1.64 6.33
CA TRP A 80 -8.24 -0.50 7.27
C TRP A 80 -9.51 0.35 7.30
N LEU A 81 -10.32 0.32 6.26
CA LEU A 81 -11.50 1.16 6.11
C LEU A 81 -12.80 0.50 6.60
N THR A 82 -12.77 -0.81 6.85
CA THR A 82 -13.94 -1.58 7.30
C THR A 82 -13.92 -1.86 8.80
N GLY A 83 -15.11 -1.96 9.39
CA GLY A 83 -15.34 -2.36 10.78
C GLY A 83 -16.04 -1.26 11.58
N ASP A 84 -17.28 -1.52 12.01
CA ASP A 84 -17.96 -0.64 12.96
C ASP A 84 -17.33 -0.81 14.36
N PRO A 85 -17.28 0.24 15.18
CA PRO A 85 -16.82 0.09 16.55
C PRO A 85 -17.84 -0.76 17.35
N ALA A 86 -17.34 -1.79 18.03
CA ALA A 86 -18.12 -2.62 18.94
C ALA A 86 -17.49 -2.62 20.34
N GLU A 87 -18.31 -2.63 21.38
CA GLU A 87 -17.86 -2.70 22.76
C GLU A 87 -18.09 -4.12 23.27
N LEU A 88 -17.01 -4.87 23.49
CA LEU A 88 -17.07 -6.24 24.02
C LEU A 88 -17.08 -6.27 25.55
N GLY A 89 -16.68 -5.15 26.19
CA GLY A 89 -16.62 -5.03 27.64
C GLY A 89 -15.62 -6.00 28.29
N ASP A 90 -15.92 -6.42 29.52
CA ASP A 90 -15.07 -7.35 30.26
C ASP A 90 -15.33 -8.81 29.83
N LEU A 91 -14.35 -9.40 29.14
CA LEU A 91 -14.40 -10.78 28.67
C LEU A 91 -14.41 -11.80 29.81
N ARG A 92 -13.86 -11.48 30.99
CA ARG A 92 -13.97 -12.36 32.16
C ARG A 92 -15.40 -12.45 32.63
N GLU A 93 -16.08 -11.31 32.69
CA GLU A 93 -17.48 -11.28 33.12
C GLU A 93 -18.37 -11.95 32.07
N ALA A 94 -18.15 -11.68 30.78
CA ALA A 94 -18.86 -12.38 29.70
C ALA A 94 -18.67 -13.90 29.78
N TRP A 95 -17.45 -14.37 30.04
CA TRP A 95 -17.18 -15.79 30.25
C TRP A 95 -17.85 -16.31 31.53
N ALA A 96 -17.79 -15.56 32.62
CA ALA A 96 -18.44 -15.93 33.87
C ALA A 96 -19.96 -16.07 33.74
N THR A 97 -20.61 -15.24 32.92
CA THR A 97 -22.06 -15.30 32.64
C THR A 97 -22.46 -16.38 31.64
N GLY A 98 -21.50 -17.14 31.10
CA GLY A 98 -21.76 -18.28 30.20
C GLY A 98 -21.58 -17.98 28.70
N THR A 99 -21.15 -16.78 28.32
CA THR A 99 -20.80 -16.47 26.93
C THR A 99 -19.52 -17.21 26.54
N ARG A 100 -19.55 -17.95 25.43
CA ARG A 100 -18.43 -18.80 24.97
C ARG A 100 -17.94 -18.46 23.57
N GLN A 101 -18.64 -17.58 22.86
CA GLN A 101 -18.31 -17.15 21.51
C GLN A 101 -18.43 -15.63 21.42
N LEU A 102 -17.60 -15.01 20.59
CA LEU A 102 -17.64 -13.58 20.30
C LEU A 102 -18.65 -13.37 19.16
N ASP A 103 -19.78 -12.75 19.46
CA ASP A 103 -20.81 -12.42 18.47
C ASP A 103 -20.52 -11.06 17.84
N VAL A 104 -19.38 -10.97 17.16
CA VAL A 104 -18.99 -9.78 16.39
C VAL A 104 -18.50 -10.19 15.01
N PRO A 105 -18.72 -9.36 13.98
CA PRO A 105 -18.14 -9.60 12.67
C PRO A 105 -16.61 -9.66 12.77
N SER A 106 -15.99 -10.41 11.85
CA SER A 106 -14.55 -10.31 11.65
C SER A 106 -14.15 -8.91 11.19
N ASN A 107 -12.92 -8.52 11.46
CA ASN A 107 -12.34 -7.23 11.11
C ASN A 107 -13.08 -6.03 11.72
N THR A 108 -13.40 -6.13 13.01
CA THR A 108 -14.17 -5.13 13.77
C THR A 108 -13.26 -4.39 14.73
N TYR A 109 -13.49 -3.08 14.90
CA TYR A 109 -12.79 -2.31 15.94
C TYR A 109 -13.46 -2.55 17.28
N VAL A 110 -12.70 -2.99 18.27
CA VAL A 110 -13.26 -3.36 19.57
C VAL A 110 -12.55 -2.68 20.73
N HIS A 111 -13.35 -2.34 21.73
CA HIS A 111 -12.86 -2.16 23.10
C HIS A 111 -13.11 -3.44 23.88
N LEU A 112 -12.06 -3.97 24.50
CA LEU A 112 -12.12 -5.19 25.31
C LEU A 112 -11.30 -5.05 26.58
N ASP A 113 -11.78 -5.70 27.64
CA ASP A 113 -11.13 -5.79 28.93
C ASP A 113 -11.11 -7.24 29.42
N GLY A 114 -10.34 -7.49 30.48
CA GLY A 114 -10.36 -8.79 31.16
C GLY A 114 -9.59 -9.92 30.48
N LEU A 115 -8.90 -9.69 29.36
CA LEU A 115 -8.14 -10.74 28.69
C LEU A 115 -7.18 -11.46 29.65
N VAL A 116 -7.18 -12.78 29.62
CA VAL A 116 -6.25 -13.60 30.39
C VAL A 116 -4.96 -13.75 29.60
N ILE A 117 -3.83 -13.47 30.25
CA ILE A 117 -2.52 -13.51 29.60
C ILE A 117 -1.93 -14.90 29.79
N SER A 118 -2.01 -15.76 28.78
CA SER A 118 -1.33 -17.06 28.77
C SER A 118 -0.36 -17.18 27.60
N ARG A 119 0.60 -18.12 27.70
CA ARG A 119 1.55 -18.48 26.63
C ARG A 119 2.21 -17.26 25.96
N VAL A 120 2.87 -16.43 26.76
CA VAL A 120 3.54 -15.22 26.27
C VAL A 120 4.74 -15.59 25.40
N TYR A 121 4.79 -14.99 24.21
CA TYR A 121 5.92 -15.04 23.30
C TYR A 121 6.35 -13.62 22.99
N THR A 122 7.60 -13.28 23.32
CA THR A 122 8.17 -11.99 22.92
C THR A 122 8.92 -12.21 21.61
N GLN A 123 8.40 -11.66 20.52
CA GLN A 123 9.04 -11.79 19.23
C GLN A 123 10.01 -10.61 19.06
N SER A 124 11.29 -10.86 19.31
CA SER A 124 12.32 -9.82 19.26
C SER A 124 12.79 -9.42 17.86
N ARG A 125 12.35 -10.11 16.79
CA ARG A 125 12.60 -9.77 15.37
C ARG A 125 11.91 -10.81 14.48
N GLY A 126 11.41 -10.39 13.32
CA GLY A 126 11.14 -11.36 12.24
C GLY A 126 12.46 -11.97 11.75
N PRO A 127 12.45 -13.16 11.13
CA PRO A 127 13.68 -13.79 10.61
C PRO A 127 14.37 -12.95 9.52
N ASP A 128 13.67 -11.98 8.92
CA ASP A 128 14.13 -11.14 7.81
C ASP A 128 14.34 -9.66 8.23
N ALA A 129 14.28 -9.33 9.52
CA ALA A 129 14.32 -7.95 10.00
C ALA A 129 15.77 -7.41 10.13
N ASP A 130 16.01 -6.23 9.55
CA ASP A 130 17.29 -5.52 9.56
C ASP A 130 17.76 -5.26 11.01
N PRO A 131 18.98 -5.64 11.41
CA PRO A 131 19.49 -5.43 12.76
C PRO A 131 19.65 -3.94 13.15
N THR A 132 19.52 -3.01 12.21
CA THR A 132 19.69 -1.57 12.43
C THR A 132 18.38 -0.76 12.46
N ALA A 133 17.24 -1.39 12.17
CA ALA A 133 15.95 -0.71 12.22
C ALA A 133 15.39 -0.71 13.66
N ASP A 134 14.97 0.47 14.14
CA ASP A 134 14.15 0.66 15.34
C ASP A 134 12.72 0.11 15.12
N GLU A 135 12.61 -1.19 14.81
CA GLU A 135 11.31 -1.83 14.68
C GLU A 135 10.72 -2.14 16.08
N PRO A 136 9.43 -1.88 16.29
CA PRO A 136 8.79 -2.15 17.57
C PRO A 136 8.80 -3.64 17.89
N VAL A 137 9.30 -3.99 19.09
CA VAL A 137 9.25 -5.36 19.61
C VAL A 137 7.80 -5.72 19.92
N TYR A 138 7.23 -6.66 19.18
CA TYR A 138 5.88 -7.15 19.41
C TYR A 138 5.88 -8.28 20.44
N LYS A 139 4.90 -8.23 21.34
CA LYS A 139 4.57 -9.30 22.27
C LYS A 139 3.28 -9.96 21.82
N LEU A 140 3.30 -11.28 21.82
CA LEU A 140 2.18 -12.13 21.49
C LEU A 140 1.78 -12.90 22.74
N PHE A 141 0.49 -12.95 23.04
CA PHE A 141 -0.01 -13.83 24.09
C PHE A 141 -1.37 -14.39 23.68
N PHE A 142 -1.76 -15.47 24.34
CA PHE A 142 -3.01 -16.17 24.07
C PHE A 142 -3.97 -16.01 25.25
N ASP A 143 -5.17 -15.54 24.96
CA ASP A 143 -6.31 -15.60 25.84
C ASP A 143 -7.08 -16.91 25.60
N PRO A 144 -7.08 -17.84 26.58
CA PRO A 144 -7.75 -19.12 26.44
C PRO A 144 -9.27 -19.02 26.56
N MET A 145 -9.84 -17.92 27.04
CA MET A 145 -11.30 -17.81 27.18
C MET A 145 -11.95 -17.84 25.79
N PHE A 146 -11.63 -16.87 24.93
CA PHE A 146 -12.25 -16.75 23.62
C PHE A 146 -11.34 -17.15 22.45
N ASN A 147 -10.25 -17.87 22.73
CA ASN A 147 -9.23 -18.25 21.75
C ASN A 147 -8.64 -17.04 21.00
N ILE A 148 -8.29 -15.99 21.73
CA ILE A 148 -7.76 -14.76 21.13
C ILE A 148 -6.24 -14.75 21.22
N VAL A 149 -5.55 -14.58 20.10
CA VAL A 149 -4.13 -14.24 20.05
C VAL A 149 -4.00 -12.73 20.01
N VAL A 150 -3.37 -12.16 21.03
CA VAL A 150 -3.19 -10.73 21.16
C VAL A 150 -1.79 -10.35 20.72
N ARG A 151 -1.68 -9.38 19.81
CA ARG A 151 -0.44 -8.71 19.44
C ARG A 151 -0.42 -7.31 20.04
N THR A 152 0.56 -7.02 20.86
CA THR A 152 0.73 -5.71 21.51
C THR A 152 2.18 -5.28 21.55
N THR A 153 2.42 -3.96 21.55
CA THR A 153 3.73 -3.36 21.85
C THR A 153 3.84 -2.93 23.32
N ARG A 154 2.73 -2.92 24.06
CA ARG A 154 2.68 -2.50 25.47
C ARG A 154 3.40 -3.50 26.37
N ASP A 155 3.84 -3.03 27.53
CA ASP A 155 4.31 -3.92 28.58
C ASP A 155 3.16 -4.72 29.17
N LEU A 156 3.35 -6.04 29.27
CA LEU A 156 2.37 -6.93 29.85
C LEU A 156 2.44 -6.81 31.37
N PRO A 157 1.29 -6.73 32.07
CA PRO A 157 1.27 -6.74 33.52
C PRO A 157 1.87 -8.06 34.02
N ARG A 158 2.77 -7.97 35.01
CA ARG A 158 3.45 -9.14 35.57
C ARG A 158 2.61 -9.71 36.72
N PRO A 159 2.34 -11.02 36.75
CA PRO A 159 1.68 -11.64 37.89
C PRO A 159 2.51 -11.42 39.16
N LYS A 160 1.86 -11.22 40.31
CA LYS A 160 2.56 -11.05 41.60
C LYS A 160 2.97 -12.42 42.14
N TRP A 161 4.17 -12.88 41.76
CA TRP A 161 4.74 -14.18 42.17
C TRP A 161 4.81 -14.35 43.70
N ASN A 162 4.97 -13.26 44.45
CA ASN A 162 5.12 -13.27 45.90
C ASN A 162 3.82 -13.60 46.69
N HIS A 163 2.69 -13.81 46.00
CA HIS A 163 1.39 -14.09 46.63
C HIS A 163 0.74 -15.42 46.21
N MET A 164 1.48 -16.32 45.53
CA MET A 164 0.95 -17.61 45.06
C MET A 164 0.32 -18.49 46.15
N GLY A 165 0.70 -18.33 47.42
CA GLY A 165 0.17 -19.12 48.54
C GLY A 165 -1.25 -18.75 49.01
N MET A 166 -1.81 -17.62 48.57
CA MET A 166 -3.16 -17.15 48.94
C MET A 166 -3.90 -16.52 47.74
N MET A 167 -3.72 -17.06 46.53
CA MET A 167 -4.52 -16.60 45.40
C MET A 167 -5.92 -17.20 45.50
N GLU A 168 -6.90 -16.40 45.90
CA GLU A 168 -8.31 -16.71 45.72
C GLU A 168 -8.60 -16.70 44.21
N ILE A 169 -8.82 -17.88 43.66
CA ILE A 169 -9.24 -18.06 42.27
C ILE A 169 -10.75 -18.08 42.28
N ASP A 170 -11.36 -17.24 41.47
CA ASP A 170 -12.81 -17.25 41.28
C ASP A 170 -13.26 -18.59 40.66
N ASP A 171 -14.19 -19.26 41.33
CA ASP A 171 -14.73 -20.57 40.98
C ASP A 171 -15.22 -20.64 39.53
N ARG A 172 -15.66 -19.50 38.98
CA ARG A 172 -16.16 -19.36 37.60
C ARG A 172 -15.11 -19.69 36.52
N PHE A 173 -13.82 -19.67 36.88
CA PHE A 173 -12.70 -19.99 35.96
C PHE A 173 -12.03 -21.34 36.25
N ILE A 174 -12.51 -22.11 37.23
CA ILE A 174 -11.94 -23.41 37.59
C ILE A 174 -11.87 -24.35 36.39
N ASP A 175 -12.85 -24.30 35.50
CA ASP A 175 -12.89 -25.16 34.32
C ASP A 175 -11.70 -24.92 33.38
N LEU A 176 -11.24 -23.66 33.24
CA LEU A 176 -10.06 -23.33 32.44
C LEU A 176 -8.79 -23.97 33.03
N ILE A 177 -8.70 -24.01 34.36
CA ILE A 177 -7.57 -24.62 35.08
C ILE A 177 -7.64 -26.15 34.97
N LYS A 178 -8.82 -26.76 35.19
CA LYS A 178 -9.02 -28.21 35.08
C LYS A 178 -8.70 -28.72 33.67
N GLN A 179 -9.04 -27.94 32.64
CA GLN A 179 -8.72 -28.22 31.25
C GLN A 179 -7.26 -27.92 30.88
N LYS A 180 -6.44 -27.46 31.84
CA LYS A 180 -5.02 -27.08 31.66
C LYS A 180 -4.82 -26.02 30.57
N ARG A 181 -5.81 -25.14 30.38
CA ARG A 181 -5.74 -24.05 29.40
C ARG A 181 -5.03 -22.82 29.97
N VAL A 182 -5.06 -22.65 31.28
CA VAL A 182 -4.51 -21.50 32.00
C VAL A 182 -3.85 -21.94 33.32
N PHE A 183 -2.81 -21.23 33.77
CA PHE A 183 -2.31 -21.37 35.14
C PHE A 183 -3.06 -20.45 36.10
N PRO A 184 -3.23 -20.83 37.38
CA PRO A 184 -3.80 -19.96 38.41
C PRO A 184 -3.22 -18.54 38.44
N SER A 185 -1.91 -18.41 38.25
CA SER A 185 -1.21 -17.12 38.23
C SER A 185 -1.68 -16.20 37.11
N ASP A 186 -2.06 -16.74 35.96
CA ASP A 186 -2.45 -15.96 34.77
C ASP A 186 -3.80 -15.28 34.98
N LEU A 187 -4.64 -15.81 35.88
CA LEU A 187 -5.93 -15.23 36.23
C LEU A 187 -5.81 -13.99 37.14
N THR A 188 -4.63 -13.76 37.74
CA THR A 188 -4.43 -12.65 38.68
C THR A 188 -4.19 -11.29 38.02
N VAL A 189 -3.85 -11.30 36.74
CA VAL A 189 -3.64 -10.10 35.94
C VAL A 189 -4.54 -10.15 34.73
N SER A 190 -5.15 -9.02 34.39
CA SER A 190 -5.93 -8.87 33.16
C SER A 190 -5.23 -7.89 32.23
N PHE A 191 -5.47 -8.08 30.94
CA PHE A 191 -5.14 -7.11 29.91
C PHE A 191 -6.42 -6.52 29.32
N GLY A 192 -6.39 -5.25 28.99
CA GLY A 192 -7.47 -4.53 28.34
C GLY A 192 -6.91 -3.55 27.33
N GLY A 193 -7.66 -3.30 26.26
CA GLY A 193 -7.17 -2.55 25.11
C GLY A 193 -8.24 -2.11 24.13
N ASN A 194 -7.83 -1.18 23.27
CA ASN A 194 -8.58 -0.73 22.11
C ASN A 194 -7.82 -1.17 20.87
N GLY A 195 -8.48 -1.82 19.93
CA GLY A 195 -7.78 -2.35 18.77
C GLY A 195 -8.72 -2.99 17.77
N ARG A 196 -8.13 -3.81 16.89
CA ARG A 196 -8.84 -4.50 15.83
C ARG A 196 -8.91 -5.99 16.13
N LEU A 197 -10.11 -6.56 16.04
CA LEU A 197 -10.37 -7.98 16.26
C LEU A 197 -10.77 -8.65 14.93
N ILE A 198 -10.05 -9.72 14.58
CA ILE A 198 -10.13 -10.34 13.25
C ILE A 198 -10.12 -11.86 13.43
N GLN A 199 -10.89 -12.59 12.65
CA GLN A 199 -10.73 -14.04 12.60
C GLN A 199 -9.42 -14.40 11.89
N ALA A 200 -8.74 -15.44 12.34
CA ALA A 200 -7.45 -15.84 11.77
C ALA A 200 -7.51 -16.12 10.25
N SER A 201 -8.67 -16.56 9.74
CA SER A 201 -8.93 -16.74 8.29
C SER A 201 -8.85 -15.45 7.48
N ASP A 202 -9.15 -14.30 8.11
CA ASP A 202 -9.28 -13.00 7.45
C ASP A 202 -8.06 -12.10 7.70
N VAL A 203 -7.05 -12.61 8.40
CA VAL A 203 -5.82 -11.87 8.69
C VAL A 203 -5.05 -11.63 7.38
N PRO A 204 -4.64 -10.38 7.09
CA PRO A 204 -3.79 -10.06 5.95
C PRO A 204 -2.54 -10.94 5.85
N GLU A 205 -2.15 -11.28 4.63
CA GLU A 205 -1.09 -12.27 4.36
C GLU A 205 0.26 -11.93 5.01
N ASP A 206 0.60 -10.64 5.10
CA ASP A 206 1.79 -10.11 5.74
C ASP A 206 1.80 -10.37 7.26
N MET A 207 0.64 -10.31 7.92
CA MET A 207 0.52 -10.58 9.36
C MET A 207 0.35 -12.07 9.67
N ARG A 208 -0.24 -12.83 8.74
CA ARG A 208 -0.53 -14.26 8.88
C ARG A 208 0.72 -15.10 9.17
N ARG A 209 1.89 -14.74 8.62
CA ARG A 209 3.15 -15.49 8.88
C ARG A 209 3.53 -15.49 10.35
N ALA A 210 3.43 -14.34 11.04
CA ALA A 210 3.74 -14.23 12.46
C ALA A 210 2.73 -15.00 13.31
N MET A 211 1.44 -14.89 12.98
CA MET A 211 0.37 -15.61 13.66
C MET A 211 0.50 -17.13 13.50
N ASN A 212 0.74 -17.61 12.28
CA ASN A 212 0.94 -19.04 12.02
C ASN A 212 2.16 -19.60 12.73
N THR A 213 3.24 -18.81 12.83
CA THR A 213 4.43 -19.21 13.58
C THR A 213 4.09 -19.37 15.06
N TYR A 214 3.40 -18.38 15.65
CA TYR A 214 2.96 -18.44 17.04
C TYR A 214 2.00 -19.60 17.30
N ALA A 215 0.98 -19.78 16.45
CA ALA A 215 -0.01 -20.85 16.58
C ALA A 215 0.64 -22.23 16.48
N ARG A 216 1.57 -22.43 15.53
CA ARG A 216 2.33 -23.67 15.40
C ARG A 216 3.19 -23.95 16.64
N ASP A 217 3.94 -22.96 17.09
CA ASP A 217 4.88 -23.12 18.21
C ASP A 217 4.14 -23.33 19.54
N THR A 218 2.92 -22.79 19.66
CA THR A 218 2.03 -22.98 20.82
C THR A 218 1.02 -24.13 20.65
N LYS A 219 1.05 -24.85 19.52
CA LYS A 219 0.14 -25.97 19.17
C LYS A 219 -1.35 -25.58 19.25
N LEU A 220 -1.70 -24.41 18.75
CA LEU A 220 -3.08 -23.94 18.59
C LEU A 220 -3.57 -24.24 17.18
N GLU A 221 -4.86 -24.57 17.03
CA GLU A 221 -5.51 -24.71 15.72
C GLU A 221 -5.78 -23.33 15.13
N ALA A 222 -5.05 -22.95 14.08
CA ALA A 222 -5.07 -21.61 13.53
C ALA A 222 -6.46 -21.15 13.06
N ASP A 223 -7.28 -22.05 12.51
CA ASP A 223 -8.55 -21.71 11.86
C ASP A 223 -9.66 -21.26 12.85
N ASN A 224 -9.52 -21.58 14.13
CA ASN A 224 -10.50 -21.26 15.17
C ASN A 224 -10.05 -20.10 16.09
N LEU A 225 -9.05 -19.33 15.68
CA LEU A 225 -8.48 -18.26 16.48
C LEU A 225 -9.03 -16.90 16.07
N TRP A 226 -9.19 -16.05 17.08
CA TRP A 226 -9.31 -14.62 16.89
C TRP A 226 -7.93 -13.99 17.06
N VAL A 227 -7.65 -12.93 16.31
CA VAL A 227 -6.44 -12.12 16.41
C VAL A 227 -6.86 -10.72 16.84
N PHE A 228 -6.37 -10.29 17.99
CA PHE A 228 -6.55 -8.93 18.49
C PHE A 228 -5.24 -8.14 18.30
N LEU A 229 -5.32 -7.10 17.47
CA LEU A 229 -4.24 -6.17 17.22
C LEU A 229 -4.44 -4.97 18.15
N ASP A 230 -3.69 -4.95 19.24
CA ASP A 230 -3.78 -3.91 20.24
C ASP A 230 -3.26 -2.57 19.69
N ASP A 231 -3.95 -1.49 20.05
CA ASP A 231 -3.69 -0.12 19.62
C ASP A 231 -3.75 0.06 18.08
N ASP A 232 -4.41 -0.87 17.39
CA ASP A 232 -4.66 -0.83 15.95
C ASP A 232 -6.00 -0.12 15.67
N THR A 233 -5.96 1.20 15.51
CA THR A 233 -7.15 2.07 15.44
C THR A 233 -7.22 2.81 14.10
N PRO A 234 -8.43 3.20 13.63
CA PRO A 234 -8.57 3.86 12.32
C PRO A 234 -7.80 5.18 12.24
N SER A 235 -7.63 5.88 13.38
CA SER A 235 -6.88 7.14 13.45
C SER A 235 -5.42 6.98 13.05
N LYS A 236 -4.77 5.85 13.38
CA LYS A 236 -3.38 5.57 12.98
C LYS A 236 -3.22 5.34 11.48
N HIS A 237 -4.26 4.88 10.81
CA HIS A 237 -4.27 4.59 9.38
C HIS A 237 -4.86 5.72 8.53
N SER A 238 -5.32 6.81 9.16
CA SER A 238 -5.83 7.99 8.47
C SER A 238 -4.82 8.58 7.48
N LEU A 239 -3.53 8.60 7.84
CA LEU A 239 -2.45 9.04 6.95
C LEU A 239 -2.31 8.13 5.72
N ALA A 240 -2.42 6.83 5.90
CA ALA A 240 -2.41 5.88 4.78
C ALA A 240 -3.60 6.12 3.84
N GLY A 241 -4.78 6.44 4.40
CA GLY A 241 -5.96 6.95 3.69
C GLY A 241 -5.66 8.15 2.80
N ILE A 242 -5.04 9.18 3.39
CA ILE A 242 -4.67 10.41 2.67
C ILE A 242 -3.67 10.11 1.56
N VAL A 243 -2.62 9.32 1.85
CA VAL A 243 -1.59 8.95 0.88
C VAL A 243 -2.20 8.15 -0.28
N TRP A 244 -3.08 7.20 0.00
CA TRP A 244 -3.76 6.41 -1.03
C TRP A 244 -4.70 7.28 -1.88
N GLY A 245 -5.42 8.22 -1.25
CA GLY A 245 -6.23 9.22 -1.94
C GLY A 245 -5.41 10.15 -2.84
N LEU A 246 -4.26 10.64 -2.37
CA LEU A 246 -3.33 11.43 -3.19
C LEU A 246 -2.74 10.61 -4.34
N ALA A 247 -2.41 9.34 -4.10
CA ALA A 247 -1.94 8.43 -5.13
C ALA A 247 -3.01 8.23 -6.23
N ALA A 248 -4.29 8.23 -5.89
CA ALA A 248 -5.39 8.16 -6.86
C ALA A 248 -5.53 9.42 -7.73
N ILE A 249 -5.06 10.59 -7.26
CA ILE A 249 -5.07 11.84 -8.04
C ILE A 249 -4.06 11.79 -9.18
N VAL A 250 -2.90 11.15 -8.97
CA VAL A 250 -1.84 11.04 -9.99
C VAL A 250 -2.37 10.46 -11.32
N PRO A 251 -3.01 9.28 -11.37
CA PRO A 251 -3.54 8.74 -12.63
C PRO A 251 -4.68 9.60 -13.19
N LEU A 252 -5.49 10.27 -12.36
CA LEU A 252 -6.53 11.19 -12.85
C LEU A 252 -5.93 12.41 -13.56
N VAL A 253 -4.90 13.01 -12.98
CA VAL A 253 -4.17 14.14 -13.57
C VAL A 253 -3.45 13.69 -14.84
N SER A 254 -2.78 12.52 -14.82
CA SER A 254 -2.15 11.94 -15.99
C SER A 254 -3.16 11.64 -17.10
N LEU A 255 -4.34 11.12 -16.77
CA LEU A 255 -5.42 10.87 -17.74
C LEU A 255 -5.92 12.17 -18.35
N PHE A 256 -6.07 13.23 -17.56
CA PHE A 256 -6.42 14.55 -18.06
C PHE A 256 -5.38 15.10 -19.05
N PHE A 257 -4.09 15.00 -18.72
CA PHE A 257 -3.01 15.41 -19.62
C PHE A 257 -2.94 14.55 -20.88
N LEU A 258 -3.18 13.24 -20.76
CA LEU A 258 -3.27 12.30 -21.88
C LEU A 258 -4.39 12.71 -22.84
N LEU A 259 -5.60 12.96 -22.32
CA LEU A 259 -6.75 13.40 -23.12
C LEU A 259 -6.49 14.75 -23.79
N ARG A 260 -5.85 15.70 -23.08
CA ARG A 260 -5.46 16.99 -23.64
C ARG A 260 -4.44 16.82 -24.77
N ALA A 261 -3.44 15.95 -24.58
CA ALA A 261 -2.43 15.64 -25.59
C ALA A 261 -3.03 14.99 -26.84
N ILE A 262 -3.99 14.06 -26.67
CA ILE A 262 -4.73 13.45 -27.78
C ILE A 262 -5.53 14.50 -28.56
N ARG A 263 -6.27 15.38 -27.88
CA ARG A 263 -7.03 16.47 -28.52
C ARG A 263 -6.12 17.43 -29.29
N LEU A 264 -4.97 17.79 -28.72
CA LEU A 264 -3.96 18.61 -29.41
C LEU A 264 -3.44 17.91 -30.66
N ARG A 265 -3.08 16.63 -30.57
CA ARG A 265 -2.62 15.83 -31.72
C ARG A 265 -3.67 15.74 -32.83
N ALA A 266 -4.94 15.57 -32.48
CA ALA A 266 -6.04 15.54 -33.45
C ALA A 266 -6.19 16.88 -34.19
N ARG A 267 -6.13 18.01 -33.47
CA ARG A 267 -6.16 19.36 -34.08
C ARG A 267 -4.97 19.60 -35.00
N TYR A 268 -3.77 19.18 -34.60
CA TYR A 268 -2.58 19.30 -35.44
C TYR A 268 -2.69 18.48 -36.74
N ARG A 269 -3.21 17.25 -36.67
CA ARG A 269 -3.46 16.45 -37.88
C ARG A 269 -4.46 17.11 -38.82
N GLN A 270 -5.53 17.72 -38.28
CA GLN A 270 -6.50 18.46 -39.10
C GLN A 270 -5.86 19.66 -39.80
N GLN A 271 -4.98 20.40 -39.12
CA GLN A 271 -4.29 21.56 -39.71
C GLN A 271 -3.27 21.16 -40.79
N LEU A 272 -2.58 20.02 -40.62
CA LEU A 272 -1.66 19.49 -41.63
C LEU A 272 -2.42 18.98 -42.87
N GLY A 273 -3.52 18.24 -42.69
CA GLY A 273 -4.35 17.78 -43.81
C GLY A 273 -5.07 18.90 -44.58
N ALA A 274 -5.40 20.02 -43.92
CA ALA A 274 -5.98 21.21 -44.56
C ALA A 274 -4.94 22.05 -45.33
N GLY A 275 -3.64 21.95 -44.98
CA GLY A 275 -2.56 22.63 -45.69
C GLY A 275 -2.21 21.98 -47.03
N ASP A 276 -2.24 20.65 -47.11
CA ASP A 276 -1.95 19.91 -48.35
C ASP A 276 -3.05 20.08 -49.40
N THR A 277 -4.31 20.24 -48.98
CA THR A 277 -5.45 20.48 -49.89
C THR A 277 -5.44 21.90 -50.48
N ALA A 278 -5.11 22.92 -49.68
CA ALA A 278 -5.00 24.30 -50.18
C ALA A 278 -3.78 24.53 -51.11
N SER A 279 -2.76 23.68 -51.01
CA SER A 279 -1.55 23.76 -51.85
C SER A 279 -1.74 23.05 -53.20
N GLY A 280 -2.59 22.02 -53.26
CA GLY A 280 -2.96 21.34 -54.50
C GLY A 280 -3.81 22.20 -55.44
N ASP A 281 -4.78 22.94 -54.90
CA ASP A 281 -5.67 23.81 -55.70
C ASP A 281 -4.93 25.01 -56.32
N ALA A 282 -3.82 25.46 -55.73
CA ALA A 282 -3.00 26.55 -56.27
C ALA A 282 -2.14 26.11 -57.48
N GLN A 283 -1.91 24.81 -57.66
CA GLN A 283 -1.08 24.28 -58.74
C GLN A 283 -1.90 23.93 -60.00
N GLU A 284 -3.21 23.73 -59.88
CA GLU A 284 -4.12 23.48 -61.01
C GLU A 284 -4.57 24.73 -61.77
N THR A 285 -4.40 25.93 -61.22
CA THR A 285 -4.78 27.19 -61.90
C THR A 285 -3.67 27.79 -62.79
N SER A 286 -2.57 27.07 -63.02
CA SER A 286 -1.43 27.54 -63.84
C SER A 286 -1.13 26.61 -65.03
N SER A 287 -2.17 26.09 -65.70
CA SER A 287 -2.08 25.44 -67.02
C SER A 287 -2.99 26.13 -68.02
#